data_AF-A0A5R9F665-F1
#
_entry.id   AF-A0A5R9F665-F1
#
_cell.length_a   1.000
_cell.length_b   1.000
_cell.length_c   1.000
_cell.angle_alpha   90.00
_cell.angle_beta   90.00
_cell.angle_gamma   90.00
#
_symmetry.space_group_name_H-M   'P 1'
#
loop_
_entity.id
_entity.type
_entity.pdbx_description
1 polymer ?
#
loop_
_entity_poly.entity_id
_entity_poly.type
_entity_poly.pdbx_seq_one_letter_code
_entity_poly.pdbx_strand_id
1 'polypeptide(L)'
;MTNYEAEFSNLVRAFRKRHMGKGPRQIKTTFCKNWAICEMEGNLSPVEKFISTSNDGKQMLRAARTEMVKEMYKNNRPVEMEELLGAKLIDLFVDIDIEKDFGMSIFVFDHDIADKFVKNN
;
A
#
# COMPACT_ATOMS: atom_id res chain seq x y z
N MET A 1 -15.14 -13.04 14.44
CA MET A 1 -14.98 -12.93 12.98
C MET A 1 -13.67 -12.22 12.71
N THR A 2 -12.81 -12.82 11.90
CA THR A 2 -11.52 -12.23 11.51
C THR A 2 -11.76 -11.16 10.45
N ASN A 3 -11.35 -9.92 10.71
CA ASN A 3 -11.39 -8.86 9.70
C ASN A 3 -10.12 -8.95 8.84
N TYR A 4 -10.21 -9.69 7.73
CA TYR A 4 -9.09 -9.90 6.81
C TYR A 4 -8.56 -8.61 6.19
N GLU A 5 -9.40 -7.58 5.98
CA GLU A 5 -8.95 -6.27 5.51
C GLU A 5 -8.05 -5.58 6.55
N ALA A 6 -8.37 -5.73 7.84
CA ALA A 6 -7.54 -5.22 8.92
C ALA A 6 -6.20 -5.98 9.04
N GLU A 7 -6.21 -7.30 8.86
CA GLU A 7 -4.98 -8.11 8.83
C GLU A 7 -4.10 -7.73 7.63
N PHE A 8 -4.69 -7.60 6.44
CA PHE A 8 -3.99 -7.14 5.25
C PHE A 8 -3.39 -5.73 5.44
N SER A 9 -4.14 -4.83 6.07
CA SER A 9 -3.66 -3.48 6.44
C SER A 9 -2.41 -3.55 7.33
N ASN A 10 -2.38 -4.46 8.30
CA ASN A 10 -1.22 -4.66 9.17
C ASN A 10 -0.01 -5.21 8.41
N LEU A 11 -0.23 -6.15 7.47
CA LEU A 11 0.84 -6.66 6.60
C LEU A 11 1.42 -5.56 5.72
N VAL A 12 0.59 -4.74 5.07
CA VAL A 12 1.07 -3.61 4.24
C VAL A 12 1.88 -2.63 5.08
N ARG A 13 1.41 -2.32 6.30
CA ARG A 13 2.14 -1.45 7.23
C ARG A 13 3.51 -2.03 7.60
N ALA A 14 3.55 -3.31 7.98
CA ALA A 14 4.78 -3.99 8.38
C ALA A 14 5.76 -4.09 7.21
N PHE A 15 5.26 -4.45 6.02
CA PHE A 15 6.05 -4.58 4.80
C PHE A 15 6.70 -3.26 4.41
N ARG A 16 5.94 -2.16 4.39
CA ARG A 16 6.48 -0.82 4.11
C ARG A 16 7.49 -0.37 5.16
N LYS A 17 7.22 -0.61 6.45
CA LYS A 17 8.17 -0.29 7.51
C LYS A 17 9.50 -1.05 7.34
N ARG A 18 9.43 -2.33 6.98
CA ARG A 18 10.61 -3.20 6.81
C ARG A 18 11.51 -2.75 5.65
N HIS A 19 10.92 -2.38 4.51
CA HIS A 19 11.68 -2.08 3.29
C HIS A 19 11.92 -0.59 3.03
N MET A 20 11.07 0.30 3.57
CA MET A 20 11.21 1.76 3.39
C MET A 20 11.65 2.48 4.68
N GLY A 21 11.85 1.76 5.79
CA GLY A 21 12.16 2.35 7.10
C GLY A 21 10.98 3.04 7.80
N LYS A 22 9.89 3.33 7.06
CA LYS A 22 8.66 3.92 7.60
C LYS A 22 7.42 3.29 6.96
N GLY A 23 6.50 2.84 7.81
CA GLY A 23 5.15 2.45 7.41
C GLY A 23 4.17 3.61 7.54
N PRO A 24 3.00 3.54 6.87
CA PRO A 24 1.93 4.51 7.06
C PRO A 24 1.48 4.53 8.51
N ARG A 25 1.02 5.68 9.00
CA ARG A 25 0.48 5.84 10.36
C ARG A 25 -0.93 5.28 10.45
N GLN A 26 -1.74 5.49 9.42
CA GLN A 26 -3.07 4.90 9.30
C GLN A 26 -3.17 4.19 7.97
N ILE A 27 -3.88 3.07 7.97
CA ILE A 27 -4.17 2.31 6.76
C ILE A 27 -5.55 1.69 6.93
N LYS A 28 -6.35 1.82 5.87
CA LYS A 28 -7.62 1.14 5.73
C LYS A 28 -7.57 0.36 4.42
N THR A 29 -8.02 -0.87 4.44
CA THR A 29 -8.10 -1.72 3.25
C THR A 29 -9.56 -2.00 2.94
N THR A 30 -9.88 -2.06 1.65
CA THR A 30 -11.15 -2.57 1.15
C THR A 30 -10.90 -3.59 0.06
N PHE A 31 -11.53 -4.76 0.18
CA PHE A 31 -11.50 -5.80 -0.84
C PHE A 31 -12.63 -5.59 -1.85
N CYS A 32 -12.29 -5.65 -3.14
CA CYS A 32 -13.23 -5.52 -4.24
C CYS A 32 -12.78 -6.40 -5.40
N LYS A 33 -13.55 -7.43 -5.75
CA LYS A 33 -13.14 -8.46 -6.71
C LYS A 33 -11.75 -9.02 -6.35
N ASN A 34 -10.83 -9.02 -7.29
CA ASN A 34 -9.44 -9.43 -7.11
C ASN A 34 -8.51 -8.30 -6.60
N TRP A 35 -9.06 -7.22 -6.04
CA TRP A 35 -8.29 -6.06 -5.60
C TRP A 35 -8.32 -5.91 -4.08
N ALA A 36 -7.16 -5.58 -3.50
CA ALA A 36 -7.07 -4.96 -2.19
C ALA A 36 -6.70 -3.49 -2.36
N ILE A 37 -7.61 -2.60 -2.00
CA ILE A 37 -7.45 -1.15 -2.11
C ILE A 37 -7.05 -0.62 -0.74
N CYS A 38 -5.83 -0.11 -0.62
CA CYS A 38 -5.30 0.47 0.62
C CYS A 38 -5.26 1.99 0.55
N GLU A 39 -6.01 2.62 1.44
CA GLU A 39 -5.98 4.06 1.72
C GLU A 39 -5.04 4.31 2.90
N MET A 40 -4.05 5.19 2.75
CA MET A 40 -2.98 5.34 3.72
C MET A 40 -2.66 6.80 4.04
N GLU A 41 -2.46 7.11 5.32
CA GLU A 41 -2.04 8.43 5.80
C GLU A 41 -0.74 8.37 6.59
N GLY A 42 -0.01 9.49 6.60
CA GLY A 42 1.20 9.63 7.41
C GLY A 42 2.38 8.85 6.82
N ASN A 43 2.49 8.89 5.50
CA ASN A 43 3.46 8.15 4.69
C ASN A 43 4.84 8.83 4.69
N LEU A 44 4.87 10.15 4.83
CA LEU A 44 6.08 10.97 4.70
C LEU A 44 6.83 11.11 6.02
N SER A 45 8.15 10.95 5.97
CA SER A 45 9.10 11.29 7.04
C SER A 45 9.25 12.80 7.20
N PRO A 46 9.81 13.30 8.33
CA PRO A 46 10.06 14.72 8.51
C PRO A 46 10.93 15.34 7.40
N VAL A 47 11.92 14.61 6.90
CA VAL A 47 12.79 15.06 5.79
C VAL A 47 12.01 15.17 4.48
N GLU A 48 11.19 14.17 4.15
CA GLU A 48 10.34 14.22 2.95
C GLU A 48 9.33 15.38 3.03
N LYS A 49 8.78 15.66 4.22
CA LYS A 49 7.90 16.83 4.43
C LYS A 49 8.65 18.14 4.18
N PHE A 50 9.87 18.28 4.67
CA PHE A 50 10.70 19.46 4.39
C PHE A 50 10.95 19.65 2.88
N ILE A 51 11.29 18.59 2.14
CA ILE A 51 11.51 18.65 0.68
C ILE A 51 10.24 19.12 -0.06
N SER A 52 9.07 18.66 0.40
CA SER A 52 7.77 19.03 -0.18
C SER A 52 7.34 20.49 0.04
N THR A 53 8.14 21.31 0.72
CA THR A 53 7.83 22.75 0.91
C THR A 53 7.99 23.56 -0.37
N SER A 54 8.80 23.09 -1.34
CA SER A 54 8.95 23.69 -2.66
C SER A 54 8.12 22.93 -3.71
N ASN A 55 7.60 23.62 -4.73
CA ASN A 55 6.80 22.98 -5.78
C ASN A 55 7.60 21.94 -6.58
N ASP A 56 8.86 22.24 -6.91
CA ASP A 56 9.75 21.31 -7.60
C ASP A 56 10.02 20.07 -6.72
N GLY A 57 10.25 20.29 -5.42
CA GLY A 57 10.42 19.23 -4.44
C GLY A 57 9.19 18.33 -4.32
N LYS A 58 7.97 18.87 -4.39
CA LYS A 58 6.73 18.07 -4.39
C LYS A 58 6.65 17.13 -5.59
N GLN A 59 6.89 17.63 -6.80
CA GLN A 59 6.82 16.81 -8.01
C GLN A 59 7.87 15.71 -7.99
N MET A 60 9.12 16.06 -7.65
CA MET A 60 10.21 15.09 -7.57
C MET A 60 9.92 14.03 -6.50
N LEU A 61 9.42 14.43 -5.34
CA LEU A 61 9.08 13.50 -4.25
C LEU A 61 7.94 12.56 -4.64
N ARG A 62 6.89 13.06 -5.32
CA ARG A 62 5.80 12.22 -5.82
C ARG A 62 6.33 11.15 -6.77
N ALA A 63 7.10 11.54 -7.78
CA ALA A 63 7.66 10.62 -8.76
C ALA A 63 8.56 9.56 -8.09
N ALA A 64 9.48 10.01 -7.22
CA ALA A 64 10.39 9.13 -6.50
C ALA A 64 9.64 8.12 -5.61
N ARG A 65 8.58 8.55 -4.91
CA ARG A 65 7.77 7.67 -4.05
C ARG A 65 7.00 6.63 -4.85
N THR A 66 6.37 7.04 -5.95
CA THR A 66 5.62 6.13 -6.81
C THR A 66 6.53 5.01 -7.33
N GLU A 67 7.70 5.37 -7.84
CA GLU A 67 8.64 4.37 -8.37
C GLU A 67 9.29 3.52 -7.28
N MET A 68 9.72 4.13 -6.16
CA MET A 68 10.29 3.38 -5.03
C MET A 68 9.32 2.32 -4.49
N VAL A 69 8.03 2.63 -4.39
CA VAL A 69 7.04 1.65 -3.92
C VAL A 69 6.87 0.52 -4.94
N LYS A 70 6.78 0.81 -6.24
CA LYS A 70 6.67 -0.23 -7.28
C LYS A 70 7.90 -1.14 -7.29
N GLU A 71 9.09 -0.55 -7.29
CA GLU A 71 10.36 -1.30 -7.26
C GLU A 71 10.48 -2.17 -6.01
N MET A 72 10.04 -1.66 -4.86
CA MET A 72 10.03 -2.42 -3.61
C MET A 72 9.22 -3.72 -3.75
N TYR A 73 7.99 -3.66 -4.24
CA TYR A 73 7.15 -4.85 -4.41
C TYR A 73 7.61 -5.76 -5.55
N LYS A 74 8.24 -5.19 -6.59
CA LYS A 74 8.84 -5.98 -7.68
C LYS A 74 10.06 -6.78 -7.20
N ASN A 75 10.90 -6.17 -6.38
CA ASN A 75 12.15 -6.78 -5.88
C ASN A 75 11.92 -7.65 -4.65
N ASN A 76 10.84 -7.41 -3.90
CA ASN A 76 10.51 -8.13 -2.67
C ASN A 76 9.09 -8.70 -2.81
N ARG A 77 8.99 -9.99 -3.09
CA ARG A 77 7.70 -10.66 -3.19
C ARG A 77 6.99 -10.64 -1.83
N PRO A 78 5.73 -10.16 -1.73
CA PRO A 78 5.03 -10.03 -0.45
C PRO A 78 4.35 -11.35 -0.03
N VAL A 79 5.16 -12.35 0.31
CA VAL A 79 4.71 -13.73 0.60
C VAL A 79 3.61 -13.76 1.68
N GLU A 80 3.79 -13.02 2.77
CA GLU A 80 2.82 -12.97 3.89
C GLU A 80 1.42 -12.49 3.42
N MET A 81 1.36 -11.59 2.44
CA MET A 81 0.09 -11.09 1.87
C MET A 81 -0.55 -12.12 0.94
N GLU A 82 0.26 -12.82 0.15
CA GLU A 82 -0.21 -13.89 -0.73
C GLU A 82 -0.73 -15.08 0.06
N GLU A 83 -0.05 -15.45 1.14
CA GLU A 83 -0.46 -16.53 2.04
C GLU A 83 -1.77 -16.21 2.76
N LEU A 84 -1.93 -14.98 3.26
CA LEU A 84 -3.16 -14.54 3.91
C LEU A 84 -4.38 -14.70 3.00
N LEU A 85 -4.24 -14.33 1.72
CA LEU A 85 -5.35 -14.34 0.77
C LEU A 85 -5.47 -15.70 0.04
N GLY A 86 -4.39 -16.48 0.00
CA GLY A 86 -4.25 -17.64 -0.85
C GLY A 86 -4.17 -17.28 -2.34
N ALA A 87 -3.71 -16.07 -2.67
CA ALA A 87 -3.73 -15.48 -4.01
C ALA A 87 -2.39 -14.84 -4.37
N LYS A 88 -1.98 -14.91 -5.65
CA LYS A 88 -0.71 -14.33 -6.09
C LYS A 88 -0.87 -12.86 -6.45
N LEU A 89 0.07 -12.03 -6.03
CA LEU A 89 0.12 -10.64 -6.48
C LEU A 89 0.63 -10.58 -7.92
N ILE A 90 -0.15 -9.99 -8.82
CA ILE A 90 0.19 -9.90 -10.25
C ILE A 90 0.48 -8.48 -10.70
N ASP A 91 -0.08 -7.48 -10.04
CA ASP A 91 0.14 -6.07 -10.38
C ASP A 91 -0.07 -5.16 -9.16
N LEU A 92 0.46 -3.94 -9.25
CA LEU A 92 0.37 -2.92 -8.22
C LEU A 92 0.30 -1.52 -8.83
N PHE A 93 -0.80 -0.82 -8.54
CA PHE A 93 -0.96 0.59 -8.86
C PHE A 93 -0.82 1.43 -7.60
N VAL A 94 -0.01 2.49 -7.66
CA VAL A 94 0.21 3.38 -6.51
C VAL A 94 0.19 4.83 -6.96
N ASP A 95 -0.35 5.67 -6.08
CA ASP A 95 -0.26 7.12 -6.21
C ASP A 95 -0.21 7.77 -4.81
N ILE A 96 0.30 9.00 -4.76
CA ILE A 96 0.43 9.78 -3.52
C ILE A 96 0.13 11.27 -3.73
N ASP A 97 -0.77 11.77 -2.91
CA ASP A 97 -0.97 13.19 -2.69
C ASP A 97 -0.03 13.67 -1.58
N ILE A 98 1.06 14.32 -1.98
CA ILE A 98 2.10 14.84 -1.08
C ILE A 98 1.54 15.93 -0.14
N GLU A 99 0.59 16.74 -0.60
CA GLU A 99 0.04 17.84 0.21
C GLU A 99 -0.84 17.32 1.33
N LYS A 100 -1.62 16.27 1.03
CA LYS A 100 -2.49 15.60 2.02
C LYS A 100 -1.78 14.54 2.85
N ASP A 101 -0.53 14.19 2.52
CA ASP A 101 0.18 13.02 3.07
C ASP A 101 -0.67 11.74 2.95
N PHE A 102 -1.39 11.62 1.83
CA PHE A 102 -2.36 10.56 1.55
C PHE A 102 -1.90 9.74 0.35
N GLY A 103 -1.78 8.43 0.53
CA GLY A 103 -1.36 7.49 -0.50
C GLY A 103 -2.42 6.43 -0.74
N MET A 104 -2.56 6.02 -1.99
CA MET A 104 -3.41 4.89 -2.36
C MET A 104 -2.58 3.81 -3.02
N SER A 105 -2.90 2.55 -2.72
CA SER A 105 -2.29 1.41 -3.40
C SER A 105 -3.35 0.36 -3.70
N ILE A 106 -3.41 -0.06 -4.95
CA ILE A 106 -4.33 -1.09 -5.44
C ILE A 106 -3.48 -2.30 -5.77
N PHE A 107 -3.56 -3.31 -4.91
CA PHE A 107 -2.95 -4.61 -5.11
C PHE A 107 -3.88 -5.46 -5.97
N VAL A 108 -3.38 -5.98 -7.08
CA VAL A 108 -4.15 -6.81 -8.00
C VAL A 108 -3.72 -8.26 -7.86
N PHE A 109 -4.66 -9.14 -7.51
CA PHE A 109 -4.43 -10.56 -7.32
C PHE A 109 -4.93 -11.40 -8.50
N ASP A 110 -4.47 -12.64 -8.60
CA ASP A 110 -4.78 -13.57 -9.69
C ASP A 110 -6.22 -14.12 -9.70
N HIS A 111 -7.00 -13.92 -8.63
CA HIS A 111 -8.43 -14.30 -8.57
C HIS A 111 -9.22 -13.43 -7.58
N ASP A 112 -10.56 -13.56 -7.61
CA ASP A 112 -11.47 -12.78 -6.77
C ASP A 112 -11.28 -13.13 -5.27
N ILE A 113 -10.72 -12.18 -4.52
CA ILE A 113 -10.49 -12.30 -3.08
C ILE A 113 -11.71 -11.84 -2.28
N ALA A 114 -12.51 -10.92 -2.83
CA ALA A 114 -13.68 -10.38 -2.16
C ALA A 114 -14.78 -11.45 -2.01
N ASP A 115 -14.94 -12.33 -2.99
CA ASP A 115 -15.91 -13.43 -2.93
C ASP A 115 -15.68 -14.33 -1.70
N LYS A 116 -14.41 -14.58 -1.36
CA LYS A 116 -14.03 -15.44 -0.23
C LYS A 116 -14.17 -14.76 1.12
N PHE A 117 -13.83 -13.47 1.23
CA PHE A 117 -13.65 -12.79 2.52
C PHE A 117 -14.70 -11.71 2.83
N VAL A 118 -15.46 -11.24 1.85
CA VAL A 118 -16.52 -10.23 2.05
C VAL A 118 -17.90 -10.87 2.06
N LYS A 119 -18.17 -11.87 1.20
CA LYS A 119 -19.51 -12.50 1.12
C LYS A 119 -19.78 -13.55 2.20
N ASN A 120 -18.73 -14.03 2.87
CA ASN A 120 -18.82 -15.04 3.94
C ASN A 120 -18.79 -14.43 5.35
N ASN A 121 -18.82 -13.11 5.46
CA ASN A 121 -18.97 -12.34 6.70
C ASN A 121 -20.31 -11.58 6.68
#